data_AF-A0A2W4RFT0-F1
#
_entry.id   AF-A0A2W4RFT0-F1
#
_cell.length_a   1.000
_cell.length_b   1.000
_cell.length_c   1.000
_cell.angle_alpha   90.00
_cell.angle_beta   90.00
_cell.angle_gamma   90.00
#
_symmetry.space_group_name_H-M   'P 1'
#
loop_
_entity.id
_entity.type
_entity.pdbx_description
1 polymer ?
#
loop_
_entity_poly.entity_id
_entity_poly.type
_entity_poly.pdbx_seq_one_letter_code
_entity_poly.pdbx_strand_id
1 'polypeptide(L)'
;MGHAQGLELHVPGAETRARFAALLDPRQRRVEASDVCVIVAHPDDEIIECDAHLARWIGATIVLVTDGAPANGKDARAAGFASPTNYAHAHRQELETALEIAGVRREALIALDIPDQQVAWRLVETTHRLMEIAAARRLSILIIHAYEGGIRTTMAPPLPCTRPRDC
;
A
#
# COMPACT_ATOMS: atom_id res chain seq x y z
N MET A 1 -6.93 -17.88 -31.00
CA MET A 1 -7.10 -18.96 -30.01
C MET A 1 -5.93 -18.87 -29.06
N GLY A 2 -6.14 -18.29 -27.88
CA GLY A 2 -5.14 -18.16 -26.83
C GLY A 2 -5.90 -18.23 -25.51
N HIS A 3 -5.63 -19.29 -24.75
CA HIS A 3 -6.39 -19.70 -23.58
C HIS A 3 -6.47 -18.57 -22.55
N ALA A 4 -7.70 -18.13 -22.25
CA ALA A 4 -8.03 -17.58 -20.96
C ALA A 4 -7.83 -18.72 -19.93
N GLN A 5 -6.60 -18.86 -19.43
CA GLN A 5 -6.39 -19.58 -18.18
C GLN A 5 -7.15 -18.79 -17.12
N GLY A 6 -8.23 -19.40 -16.62
CA GLY A 6 -9.02 -18.82 -15.56
C GLY A 6 -8.12 -18.39 -14.41
N LEU A 7 -8.47 -17.29 -13.77
CA LEU A 7 -7.82 -16.81 -12.56
C LEU A 7 -8.07 -17.86 -11.46
N GLU A 8 -7.29 -18.92 -11.46
CA GLU A 8 -7.32 -19.91 -10.39
C GLU A 8 -6.76 -19.18 -9.16
N LEU A 9 -7.62 -18.91 -8.18
CA LEU A 9 -7.19 -18.29 -6.94
C LEU A 9 -6.13 -19.21 -6.33
N HIS A 10 -4.88 -18.77 -6.32
CA HIS A 10 -3.81 -19.51 -5.66
C HIS A 10 -4.16 -19.62 -4.18
N VAL A 11 -4.48 -20.83 -3.73
CA VAL A 11 -4.62 -21.12 -2.31
C VAL A 11 -3.21 -21.29 -1.75
N PRO A 12 -2.78 -20.46 -0.79
CA PRO A 12 -1.44 -20.59 -0.22
C PRO A 12 -1.23 -21.99 0.34
N GLY A 13 -0.03 -22.56 0.18
CA GLY A 13 0.31 -23.87 0.73
C GLY A 13 0.13 -23.95 2.25
N ALA A 14 0.11 -25.17 2.81
CA ALA A 14 -0.07 -25.38 4.25
C ALA A 14 0.99 -24.64 5.08
N GLU A 15 2.23 -24.59 4.58
CA GLU A 15 3.33 -23.86 5.19
C GLU A 15 3.08 -22.35 5.26
N THR A 16 2.70 -21.70 4.15
CA THR A 16 2.37 -20.28 4.11
C THR A 16 1.21 -19.93 5.04
N ARG A 17 0.19 -20.78 5.13
CA ARG A 17 -0.94 -20.57 6.06
C ARG A 17 -0.51 -20.68 7.52
N ALA A 18 0.30 -21.68 7.86
CA ALA A 18 0.84 -21.83 9.21
C ALA A 18 1.75 -20.65 9.59
N ARG A 19 2.57 -20.19 8.63
CA ARG A 19 3.42 -19.00 8.78
C ARG A 19 2.59 -17.74 9.02
N PHE A 20 1.53 -17.53 8.25
CA PHE A 20 0.61 -16.41 8.44
C PHE A 20 -0.10 -16.48 9.80
N ALA A 21 -0.57 -17.65 10.22
CA ALA A 21 -1.16 -17.83 11.55
C ALA A 21 -0.17 -17.50 12.68
N ALA A 22 1.11 -17.86 12.54
CA ALA A 22 2.16 -17.50 13.50
C ALA A 22 2.41 -15.98 13.57
N LEU A 23 2.30 -15.25 12.46
CA LEU A 23 2.41 -13.78 12.45
C LEU A 23 1.29 -13.10 13.25
N LEU A 24 0.11 -13.72 13.27
CA LEU A 24 -1.08 -13.19 13.93
C LEU A 24 -1.23 -13.66 15.38
N ASP A 25 -0.49 -14.68 15.84
CA ASP A 25 -0.61 -15.24 17.20
C ASP A 25 -0.34 -14.16 18.26
N PRO A 26 -1.35 -13.68 19.01
CA PRO A 26 -1.20 -12.54 19.91
C PRO A 26 -0.28 -12.80 21.09
N ARG A 27 0.07 -14.06 21.37
CA ARG A 27 0.99 -14.43 22.46
C ARG A 27 2.44 -14.10 22.12
N GLN A 28 2.77 -13.95 20.85
CA GLN A 28 4.13 -13.65 20.42
C GLN A 28 4.41 -12.15 20.48
N ARG A 29 5.19 -11.70 21.46
CA ARG A 29 5.51 -10.26 21.62
C ARG A 29 6.37 -9.69 20.50
N ARG A 30 7.20 -10.53 19.87
CA ARG A 30 8.02 -10.21 18.69
C ARG A 30 8.02 -11.42 17.77
N VAL A 31 7.91 -11.17 16.47
CA VAL A 31 7.88 -12.20 15.42
C VAL A 31 8.82 -11.75 14.31
N GLU A 32 9.76 -12.60 13.91
CA GLU A 32 10.54 -12.37 12.69
C GLU A 32 9.56 -12.26 11.51
N ALA A 33 9.76 -11.26 10.66
CA ALA A 33 8.84 -10.91 9.56
C ALA A 33 9.59 -10.42 8.32
N SER A 34 10.86 -10.81 8.16
CA SER A 34 11.69 -10.40 7.02
C SER A 34 11.18 -10.87 5.66
N ASP A 35 10.29 -11.87 5.63
CA ASP A 35 9.58 -12.39 4.47
C ASP A 35 8.18 -11.77 4.27
N VAL A 36 7.80 -10.78 5.08
CA VAL A 36 6.50 -10.12 5.05
C VAL A 36 6.64 -8.71 4.51
N CYS A 37 5.70 -8.33 3.63
CA CYS A 37 5.56 -6.94 3.23
C CYS A 37 4.14 -6.43 3.43
N VAL A 38 4.04 -5.22 3.98
CA VAL A 38 2.81 -4.44 4.05
C VAL A 38 2.83 -3.42 2.92
N ILE A 39 1.81 -3.45 2.06
CA ILE A 39 1.64 -2.51 0.96
C ILE A 39 0.56 -1.52 1.37
N VAL A 40 0.94 -0.25 1.40
CA VAL A 40 0.16 0.87 1.90
C VAL A 40 -0.12 1.82 0.74
N ALA A 41 -1.38 2.19 0.52
CA ALA A 41 -1.70 3.02 -0.64
C ALA A 41 -1.28 4.49 -0.43
N HIS A 42 -1.53 5.07 0.74
CA HIS A 42 -1.17 6.44 1.11
C HIS A 42 -0.53 6.50 2.52
N PRO A 43 0.23 7.56 2.87
CA PRO A 43 0.98 7.63 4.13
C PRO A 43 0.16 7.71 5.43
N ASP A 44 -1.17 7.57 5.37
CA ASP A 44 -2.07 7.57 6.51
C ASP A 44 -2.90 6.26 6.62
N ASP A 45 -2.76 5.33 5.67
CA ASP A 45 -3.50 4.06 5.68
C ASP A 45 -2.90 3.07 6.69
N GLU A 46 -1.59 3.12 6.95
CA GLU A 46 -0.90 2.12 7.76
C GLU A 46 -1.18 2.20 9.26
N ILE A 47 -1.42 3.41 9.76
CA ILE A 47 -1.85 3.67 11.15
C ILE A 47 -3.23 3.01 11.39
N ILE A 48 -4.02 2.79 10.35
CA ILE A 48 -5.36 2.23 10.45
C ILE A 48 -5.36 0.70 10.33
N GLU A 49 -4.46 0.11 9.54
CA GLU A 49 -4.61 -1.28 9.11
C GLU A 49 -3.71 -2.31 9.81
N CYS A 50 -2.51 -1.96 10.27
CA CYS A 50 -1.54 -2.94 10.81
C CYS A 50 -0.83 -2.51 12.10
N ASP A 51 -1.29 -1.42 12.72
CA ASP A 51 -0.53 -0.66 13.74
C ASP A 51 0.01 -1.51 14.90
N ALA A 52 -0.86 -2.26 15.60
CA ALA A 52 -0.45 -3.11 16.72
C ALA A 52 0.45 -4.31 16.30
N HIS A 53 0.45 -4.66 15.01
CA HIS A 53 1.28 -5.75 14.47
C HIS A 53 2.65 -5.27 14.01
N LEU A 54 2.76 -4.06 13.47
CA LEU A 54 4.03 -3.48 13.01
C LEU A 54 5.07 -3.45 14.13
N ALA A 55 4.67 -3.06 15.35
CA ALA A 55 5.56 -3.06 16.52
C ALA A 55 6.07 -4.44 16.93
N ARG A 56 5.44 -5.51 16.45
CA ARG A 56 5.79 -6.90 16.76
C ARG A 56 6.62 -7.54 15.64
N TRP A 57 6.52 -7.05 14.41
CA TRP A 57 7.10 -7.66 13.22
C TRP A 57 8.52 -7.18 12.94
N ILE A 58 9.49 -7.99 13.33
CA ILE A 58 10.92 -7.67 13.19
C ILE A 58 11.35 -7.89 11.75
N GLY A 59 11.76 -6.82 11.08
CA GLY A 59 12.31 -6.88 9.72
C GLY A 59 11.29 -6.88 8.58
N ALA A 60 10.00 -6.66 8.87
CA ALA A 60 8.98 -6.47 7.83
C ALA A 60 9.35 -5.34 6.86
N THR A 61 9.00 -5.51 5.59
CA THR A 61 9.12 -4.48 4.56
C THR A 61 7.82 -3.69 4.47
N ILE A 62 7.89 -2.38 4.28
CA ILE A 62 6.73 -1.53 4.05
C ILE A 62 6.89 -0.90 2.68
N VAL A 63 5.88 -1.03 1.83
CA VAL A 63 5.84 -0.38 0.53
C VAL A 63 4.75 0.68 0.55
N LEU A 64 5.16 1.95 0.45
CA LEU A 64 4.25 3.07 0.26
C LEU A 64 4.05 3.27 -1.24
N VAL A 65 2.82 3.13 -1.73
CA VAL A 65 2.53 3.18 -3.16
C VAL A 65 2.46 4.62 -3.66
N THR A 66 1.70 5.49 -2.99
CA THR A 66 1.49 6.87 -3.44
C THR A 66 1.98 7.92 -2.46
N ASP A 67 2.08 9.16 -2.95
CA ASP A 67 2.39 10.34 -2.13
C ASP A 67 1.20 10.84 -1.29
N GLY A 68 0.00 10.27 -1.46
CA GLY A 68 -1.21 10.67 -0.74
C GLY A 68 -1.67 12.10 -1.05
N ALA A 69 -1.15 12.75 -2.09
CA ALA A 69 -1.37 14.16 -2.36
C ALA A 69 -2.05 14.40 -3.73
N PRO A 70 -3.39 14.46 -3.77
CA PRO A 70 -4.16 14.78 -4.97
C PRO A 70 -3.62 16.01 -5.72
N ALA A 71 -3.33 15.86 -7.02
CA ALA A 71 -2.76 16.93 -7.86
C ALA A 71 -3.64 18.19 -7.94
N ASN A 72 -4.95 18.08 -7.69
CA ASN A 72 -5.88 19.21 -7.68
C ASN A 72 -5.67 20.16 -6.46
N GLY A 73 -4.89 19.71 -5.46
CA GLY A 73 -4.53 20.43 -4.25
C GLY A 73 -5.70 20.83 -3.35
N LYS A 74 -6.88 20.22 -3.51
CA LYS A 74 -8.05 20.52 -2.66
C LYS A 74 -7.76 20.16 -1.21
N ASP A 75 -7.24 18.96 -0.97
CA ASP A 75 -6.95 18.45 0.37
C ASP A 75 -5.78 19.20 1.00
N ALA A 76 -4.71 19.45 0.22
CA ALA A 76 -3.61 20.31 0.64
C ALA A 76 -4.07 21.70 1.10
N ARG A 77 -4.94 22.37 0.33
CA ARG A 77 -5.50 23.68 0.72
C ARG A 77 -6.39 23.59 1.95
N ALA A 78 -7.23 22.55 2.05
CA ALA A 78 -8.11 22.33 3.19
C ALA A 78 -7.32 22.11 4.49
N ALA A 79 -6.17 21.43 4.39
CA ALA A 79 -5.24 21.21 5.49
C ALA A 79 -4.27 22.40 5.74
N GLY A 80 -4.39 23.50 4.98
CA GLY A 80 -3.60 24.72 5.19
C GLY A 80 -2.20 24.72 4.54
N PHE A 81 -1.91 23.78 3.64
CA PHE A 81 -0.65 23.71 2.91
C PHE A 81 -0.65 24.59 1.67
N ALA A 82 0.53 25.17 1.38
CA ALA A 82 0.74 26.02 0.20
C ALA A 82 0.76 25.26 -1.12
N SER A 83 1.03 23.95 -1.10
CA SER A 83 1.12 23.11 -2.30
C SER A 83 0.83 21.63 -1.98
N PRO A 84 0.39 20.82 -2.97
CA PRO A 84 0.31 19.36 -2.83
C PRO A 84 1.65 18.73 -2.44
N THR A 85 2.77 19.24 -2.94
CA THR A 85 4.11 18.74 -2.59
C THR A 85 4.43 18.93 -1.11
N ASN A 86 4.10 20.10 -0.53
CA ASN A 86 4.31 20.32 0.90
C ASN A 86 3.42 19.41 1.74
N TYR A 87 2.20 19.16 1.26
CA TYR A 87 1.25 18.24 1.88
C TYR A 87 1.78 16.79 1.86
N ALA A 88 2.20 16.29 0.70
CA ALA A 88 2.83 14.96 0.56
C ALA A 88 4.05 14.80 1.49
N HIS A 89 4.92 15.80 1.54
CA HIS A 89 6.11 15.76 2.38
C HIS A 89 5.77 15.68 3.86
N ALA A 90 4.79 16.46 4.32
CA ALA A 90 4.33 16.42 5.72
C ALA A 90 3.78 15.04 6.09
N HIS A 91 2.87 14.50 5.26
CA HIS A 91 2.33 13.15 5.46
C HIS A 91 3.42 12.06 5.43
N ARG A 92 4.42 12.20 4.54
CA ARG A 92 5.57 11.29 4.49
C ARG A 92 6.39 11.30 5.78
N GLN A 93 6.56 12.47 6.40
CA GLN A 93 7.26 12.63 7.68
C GLN A 93 6.45 12.08 8.85
N GLU A 94 5.12 12.22 8.81
CA GLU A 94 4.22 11.64 9.80
C GLU A 94 4.32 10.11 9.78
N LEU A 95 4.22 9.48 8.60
CA LEU A 95 4.46 8.05 8.41
C LEU A 95 5.82 7.62 8.95
N GLU A 96 6.89 8.32 8.57
CA GLU A 96 8.25 8.01 9.03
C GLU A 96 8.38 8.03 10.56
N THR A 97 7.72 9.01 11.20
CA THR A 97 7.70 9.15 12.65
C THR A 97 6.89 8.03 13.30
N ALA A 98 5.71 7.69 12.75
CA ALA A 98 4.89 6.59 13.23
C ALA A 98 5.64 5.24 13.17
N LEU A 99 6.34 4.99 12.06
CA LEU A 99 7.17 3.80 11.89
C LEU A 99 8.34 3.75 12.88
N GLU A 100 9.00 4.87 13.13
CA GLU A 100 10.06 4.95 14.14
C GLU A 100 9.52 4.63 15.55
N ILE A 101 8.34 5.16 15.90
CA ILE A 101 7.65 4.83 17.17
C ILE A 101 7.33 3.34 17.25
N ALA A 102 6.91 2.73 16.14
CA ALA A 102 6.68 1.29 16.03
C ALA A 102 7.99 0.45 16.03
N GLY A 103 9.17 1.09 16.06
CA GLY A 103 10.45 0.39 16.00
C GLY A 103 10.77 -0.22 14.63
N VAL A 104 10.08 0.23 13.58
CA VAL A 104 10.38 -0.12 12.19
C VAL A 104 11.53 0.75 11.71
N ARG A 105 12.58 0.12 11.19
CA ARG A 105 13.75 0.85 10.68
C ARG A 105 13.41 1.57 9.38
N ARG A 106 14.00 2.74 9.14
CA ARG A 106 13.74 3.53 7.93
C ARG A 106 14.04 2.78 6.64
N GLU A 107 15.01 1.86 6.64
CA GLU A 107 15.39 1.05 5.46
C GLU A 107 14.38 -0.06 5.12
N ALA A 108 13.38 -0.27 6.00
CA ALA A 108 12.25 -1.14 5.73
C ALA A 108 11.21 -0.46 4.83
N LEU A 109 11.17 0.87 4.80
CA LEU A 109 10.20 1.62 4.00
C LEU A 109 10.74 1.87 2.59
N ILE A 110 9.97 1.45 1.60
CA ILE A 110 10.23 1.64 0.17
C ILE A 110 9.06 2.45 -0.39
N ALA A 111 9.32 3.69 -0.80
CA ALA A 111 8.32 4.51 -1.48
C ALA A 111 8.36 4.23 -2.99
N LEU A 112 7.20 4.04 -3.61
CA LEU A 112 7.09 3.95 -5.07
C LEU A 112 6.96 5.32 -5.73
N ASP A 113 6.61 6.36 -4.96
CA ASP A 113 6.45 7.74 -5.41
C ASP A 113 5.49 7.89 -6.60
N ILE A 114 4.43 7.06 -6.64
CA ILE A 114 3.38 7.21 -7.63
C ILE A 114 2.48 8.37 -7.20
N PRO A 115 2.17 9.34 -8.07
CA PRO A 115 1.25 10.39 -7.69
C PRO A 115 -0.12 9.82 -7.31
N ASP A 116 -0.73 10.37 -6.26
CA ASP A 116 -2.06 9.94 -5.83
C ASP A 116 -3.08 9.95 -6.99
N GLN A 117 -4.03 9.00 -6.94
CA GLN A 117 -5.04 8.72 -7.96
C GLN A 117 -4.52 8.20 -9.31
N GLN A 118 -3.21 7.93 -9.45
CA GLN A 118 -2.62 7.48 -10.72
C GLN A 118 -2.25 6.00 -10.78
N VAL A 119 -2.35 5.25 -9.67
CA VAL A 119 -1.95 3.84 -9.60
C VAL A 119 -2.71 2.98 -10.62
N ALA A 120 -4.00 3.26 -10.82
CA ALA A 120 -4.83 2.53 -11.80
C ALA A 120 -4.30 2.62 -13.24
N TRP A 121 -3.68 3.75 -13.59
CA TRP A 121 -3.09 3.98 -14.92
C TRP A 121 -1.68 3.40 -15.06
N ARG A 122 -1.09 2.96 -13.93
CA ARG A 122 0.28 2.46 -13.83
C ARG A 122 0.33 1.02 -13.33
N LEU A 123 -0.79 0.28 -13.34
CA LEU A 123 -0.87 -1.06 -12.76
C LEU A 123 0.26 -1.99 -13.21
N VAL A 124 0.57 -2.02 -14.51
CA VAL A 124 1.67 -2.86 -15.03
C VAL A 124 3.01 -2.47 -14.43
N GLU A 125 3.34 -1.17 -14.43
CA GLU A 125 4.56 -0.62 -13.83
C GLU A 125 4.63 -0.95 -12.33
N THR A 126 3.54 -0.68 -11.59
CA THR A 126 3.43 -0.94 -10.16
C THR A 126 3.60 -2.42 -9.85
N THR A 127 2.96 -3.31 -10.61
CA THR A 127 3.09 -4.76 -10.43
C THR A 127 4.53 -5.21 -10.65
N HIS A 128 5.22 -4.74 -11.69
CA HIS A 128 6.62 -5.11 -11.92
C HIS A 128 7.52 -4.66 -10.76
N ARG A 129 7.36 -3.43 -10.28
CA ARG A 129 8.13 -2.91 -9.15
C ARG A 129 7.87 -3.70 -7.86
N LEU A 130 6.62 -4.07 -7.59
CA LEU A 130 6.27 -4.92 -6.45
C LEU A 130 6.90 -6.33 -6.57
N MET A 131 6.93 -6.90 -7.78
CA MET A 131 7.57 -8.20 -8.02
C MET A 131 9.10 -8.14 -7.84
N GLU A 132 9.75 -7.06 -8.26
CA GLU A 132 11.19 -6.84 -8.03
C GLU A 132 11.50 -6.74 -6.53
N ILE A 133 10.69 -6.00 -5.78
CA ILE A 133 10.81 -5.90 -4.32
C ILE A 133 10.60 -7.27 -3.68
N ALA A 134 9.57 -8.01 -4.10
CA ALA A 134 9.28 -9.35 -3.59
C ALA A 134 10.43 -10.33 -3.83
N ALA A 135 11.02 -10.33 -5.02
CA ALA A 135 12.17 -11.14 -5.32
C ALA A 135 13.41 -10.73 -4.51
N ALA A 136 13.73 -9.43 -4.45
CA ALA A 136 14.90 -8.90 -3.75
C ALA A 136 14.86 -9.16 -2.24
N ARG A 137 13.66 -9.08 -1.64
CA ARG A 137 13.44 -9.31 -0.20
C ARG A 137 13.04 -10.75 0.14
N ARG A 138 12.89 -11.64 -0.86
CA ARG A 138 12.40 -13.02 -0.70
C ARG A 138 11.08 -13.09 0.07
N LEU A 139 10.14 -12.24 -0.33
CA LEU A 139 8.84 -12.15 0.33
C LEU A 139 8.01 -13.41 0.06
N SER A 140 7.36 -13.91 1.10
CA SER A 140 6.42 -15.05 1.05
C SER A 140 4.98 -14.61 1.30
N ILE A 141 4.79 -13.45 1.95
CA ILE A 141 3.49 -12.89 2.35
C ILE A 141 3.45 -11.40 1.99
N LEU A 142 2.42 -11.03 1.22
CA LEU A 142 2.04 -9.64 0.97
C LEU A 142 0.72 -9.35 1.69
N ILE A 143 0.68 -8.27 2.46
CA ILE A 143 -0.50 -7.76 3.14
C ILE A 143 -0.87 -6.46 2.44
N ILE A 144 -2.09 -6.38 1.94
CA ILE A 144 -2.65 -5.21 1.26
C ILE A 144 -3.96 -4.84 1.96
N HIS A 145 -4.34 -3.58 1.86
CA HIS A 145 -5.68 -3.14 2.27
C HIS A 145 -6.76 -3.97 1.58
N ALA A 146 -7.87 -4.20 2.28
CA ALA A 146 -9.02 -4.86 1.66
C ALA A 146 -9.61 -3.95 0.56
N TYR A 147 -10.11 -4.56 -0.51
CA TYR A 147 -10.83 -3.80 -1.54
C TYR A 147 -12.30 -3.63 -1.10
N GLU A 148 -12.63 -2.46 -0.54
CA GLU A 148 -13.99 -2.14 -0.04
C GLU A 148 -14.76 -1.14 -0.93
N GLY A 149 -14.59 -1.22 -2.25
CA GLY A 149 -15.46 -0.49 -3.20
C GLY A 149 -14.92 0.82 -3.76
N GLY A 150 -13.59 0.94 -3.89
CA GLY A 150 -12.93 2.10 -4.51
C GLY A 150 -12.43 3.09 -3.48
N ILE A 151 -11.37 2.73 -2.77
CA ILE A 151 -10.52 3.71 -2.09
C ILE A 151 -10.04 4.72 -3.16
N ARG A 152 -9.96 5.99 -2.78
CA ARG A 152 -9.67 7.14 -3.65
C ARG A 152 -8.30 7.09 -4.36
N THR A 153 -7.59 5.97 -4.38
CA THR A 153 -6.46 5.72 -5.27
C THR A 153 -6.88 5.43 -6.71
N THR A 154 -8.17 5.11 -6.93
CA THR A 154 -8.76 4.92 -8.26
C THR A 154 -9.72 6.07 -8.55
N MET A 155 -9.48 6.82 -9.62
CA MET A 155 -10.50 7.73 -10.13
C MET A 155 -11.79 6.93 -10.37
N ALA A 156 -12.93 7.48 -9.94
CA ALA A 156 -14.20 7.04 -10.51
C ALA A 156 -14.09 7.18 -12.04
N PRO A 157 -14.46 6.15 -12.84
CA PRO A 157 -14.54 6.32 -14.28
C PRO A 157 -15.43 7.53 -14.58
N PRO A 158 -15.12 8.35 -15.60
CA PRO A 158 -15.98 9.46 -15.97
C PRO A 158 -17.39 8.91 -16.17
N LEU A 159 -18.36 9.47 -15.43
CA LEU A 159 -19.76 9.14 -15.62
C LEU A 159 -20.08 9.33 -17.11
N PRO A 160 -20.69 8.33 -17.79
CA PRO A 160 -21.06 8.49 -19.18
C PRO A 160 -21.96 9.72 -19.31
N CYS A 161 -21.67 10.58 -20.29
CA CYS A 161 -22.49 11.75 -20.59
C CYS A 161 -23.96 11.34 -20.70
N THR A 162 -24.77 11.74 -19.72
CA THR A 162 -26.21 11.45 -19.68
C THR A 162 -27.03 12.44 -20.50
N ARG A 163 -26.39 13.38 -21.20
CA ARG A 163 -27.05 14.33 -22.08
C ARG A 163 -26.47 14.29 -23.51
N PRO A 164 -27.27 13.94 -24.51
CA PRO A 164 -26.83 13.77 -25.90
C PRO A 164 -26.65 15.09 -26.66
N ARG A 165 -26.26 16.20 -26.02
CA ARG A 165 -26.22 17.52 -26.69
C ARG A 165 -24.90 18.30 -26.64
N ASP A 166 -23.86 17.81 -25.97
CA ASP A 166 -22.57 18.53 -25.89
C ASP A 166 -21.35 17.66 -26.28
N CYS A 167 -21.51 16.76 -27.27
CA CYS A 167 -20.38 16.15 -28.00
C CYS A 167 -20.27 16.76 -29.39
#